data_AF-A0A661QX89-F1
#
_entry.id   AF-A0A661QX89-F1
#
_cell.length_a   1.000
_cell.length_b   1.000
_cell.length_c   1.000
_cell.angle_alpha   90.00
_cell.angle_beta   90.00
_cell.angle_gamma   90.00
#
_symmetry.space_group_name_H-M   'P 1'
#
loop_
_entity.id
_entity.type
_entity.pdbx_description
1 polymer ?
#
loop_
_entity_poly.entity_id
_entity_poly.type
_entity_poly.pdbx_seq_one_letter_code
_entity_poly.pdbx_strand_id
1 'polypeptide(L)'
;MEIVGEPERKDTAAAMCLGTLVAMKRFGNPVIVILTADHLIDPVERFQQTLVSAVKEARGSGALYTFGIKPTHPATGYGYLEVGEKTAMDQDVEHFHVVSFKEKPSAEIAGQYLESGRYLWNSGMFVWTADAIFGELALLLPRYVEHLTKAVEKMG
;
A
#
# COMPACT_ATOMS: atom_id res chain seq x y z
N MET A 1 -19.52 6.27 9.51
CA MET A 1 -18.86 5.15 8.80
C MET A 1 -19.62 4.94 7.51
N GLU A 2 -18.91 4.86 6.41
CA GLU A 2 -19.50 4.60 5.11
C GLU A 2 -19.07 3.21 4.63
N ILE A 3 -19.99 2.50 4.00
CA ILE A 3 -19.78 1.14 3.52
C ILE A 3 -20.15 1.12 2.04
N VAL A 4 -19.17 0.80 1.20
CA VAL A 4 -19.38 0.56 -0.23
C VAL A 4 -19.46 -0.95 -0.42
N GLY A 5 -20.62 -1.44 -0.86
CA GLY A 5 -20.83 -2.87 -1.08
C GLY A 5 -20.19 -3.33 -2.39
N GLU A 6 -19.40 -4.41 -2.33
CA GLU A 6 -18.92 -5.13 -3.51
C GLU A 6 -19.90 -6.27 -3.84
N PRO A 7 -20.42 -6.35 -5.08
CA PRO A 7 -21.40 -7.37 -5.47
C PRO A 7 -20.80 -8.79 -5.57
N GLU A 8 -19.48 -8.87 -5.76
CA GLU A 8 -18.71 -10.11 -5.85
C GLU A 8 -17.25 -9.85 -5.43
N ARG A 9 -16.55 -10.90 -4.98
CA ARG A 9 -15.14 -10.79 -4.60
C ARG A 9 -14.25 -10.68 -5.85
N LYS A 10 -13.52 -9.57 -6.01
CA LYS A 10 -12.63 -9.30 -7.16
C LYS A 10 -11.19 -8.92 -6.77
N ASP A 11 -10.70 -9.53 -5.69
CA ASP A 11 -9.36 -9.28 -5.14
C ASP A 11 -9.14 -7.81 -4.73
N THR A 12 -7.99 -7.52 -4.11
CA THR A 12 -7.68 -6.24 -3.46
C THR A 12 -7.60 -5.09 -4.46
N ALA A 13 -7.15 -5.35 -5.69
CA ALA A 13 -6.99 -4.32 -6.71
C ALA A 13 -8.32 -3.68 -7.14
N ALA A 14 -9.40 -4.47 -7.23
CA ALA A 14 -10.72 -3.94 -7.59
C ALA A 14 -11.32 -3.07 -6.47
N ALA A 15 -11.26 -3.56 -5.22
CA ALA A 15 -11.69 -2.81 -4.05
C ALA A 15 -10.92 -1.50 -3.89
N MET A 16 -9.59 -1.55 -4.07
CA MET A 16 -8.72 -0.38 -4.07
C MET A 16 -9.08 0.62 -5.17
N CYS A 17 -9.29 0.16 -6.40
CA CYS A 17 -9.67 1.04 -7.51
C CYS A 17 -11.02 1.72 -7.25
N LEU A 18 -12.02 0.97 -6.77
CA LEU A 18 -13.32 1.51 -6.39
C LEU A 18 -13.19 2.56 -5.27
N GLY A 19 -12.45 2.24 -4.20
CA GLY A 19 -12.20 3.15 -3.09
C GLY A 19 -11.51 4.45 -3.53
N THR A 20 -10.50 4.34 -4.41
CA THR A 20 -9.82 5.50 -5.01
C THR A 20 -10.79 6.39 -5.77
N LEU A 21 -11.58 5.83 -6.67
CA LEU A 21 -12.53 6.61 -7.49
C LEU A 21 -13.61 7.29 -6.63
N VAL A 22 -14.12 6.60 -5.61
CA VAL A 22 -15.07 7.17 -4.65
C VAL A 22 -14.43 8.32 -3.87
N ALA A 23 -13.19 8.15 -3.40
CA ALA A 23 -12.45 9.19 -2.69
C ALA A 23 -12.19 10.41 -3.61
N MET A 24 -11.83 10.18 -4.87
CA MET A 24 -11.60 11.24 -5.84
C MET A 24 -12.85 12.06 -6.12
N LYS A 25 -13.98 11.39 -6.40
CA LYS A 25 -15.27 12.05 -6.67
C LYS A 25 -15.69 12.99 -5.53
N ARG A 26 -15.32 12.66 -4.29
CA ARG A 26 -15.77 13.39 -3.10
C ARG A 26 -14.81 14.44 -2.60
N PHE A 27 -13.52 14.14 -2.65
CA PHE A 27 -12.50 14.94 -1.98
C PHE A 27 -11.44 15.49 -2.94
N GLY A 28 -11.57 15.25 -4.25
CA GLY A 28 -10.59 15.65 -5.26
C GLY A 28 -9.37 14.74 -5.24
N ASN A 29 -8.27 15.20 -4.65
CA ASN A 29 -7.03 14.41 -4.57
C ASN A 29 -6.59 14.22 -3.10
N PRO A 30 -7.32 13.41 -2.30
CA PRO A 30 -6.93 13.11 -0.93
C PRO A 30 -5.70 12.18 -0.89
N VAL A 31 -5.07 12.10 0.28
CA VAL A 31 -4.18 10.97 0.58
C VAL A 31 -5.04 9.80 1.06
N ILE A 32 -4.89 8.65 0.44
CA ILE A 32 -5.59 7.41 0.74
C ILE A 32 -4.66 6.52 1.56
N VAL A 33 -5.20 5.95 2.63
CA VAL A 33 -4.53 4.93 3.45
C VAL A 33 -5.30 3.63 3.30
N ILE A 34 -4.60 2.57 2.91
CA ILE A 34 -5.15 1.21 2.79
C ILE A 34 -4.64 0.38 3.95
N LEU A 35 -5.58 -0.16 4.72
CA LEU A 35 -5.31 -0.99 5.89
C LEU A 35 -5.98 -2.35 5.71
N THR A 36 -5.32 -3.40 6.20
CA THR A 36 -5.92 -4.72 6.34
C THR A 36 -6.75 -4.77 7.62
N ALA A 37 -7.92 -5.41 7.57
CA ALA A 37 -8.87 -5.41 8.69
C ALA A 37 -8.57 -6.47 9.76
N ASP A 38 -7.67 -7.41 9.46
CA ASP A 38 -7.38 -8.63 10.21
C ASP A 38 -6.01 -8.63 10.88
N HIS A 39 -5.26 -7.53 10.81
CA HIS A 39 -3.97 -7.39 11.49
C HIS A 39 -4.11 -6.90 12.93
N LEU A 40 -3.37 -7.53 13.84
CA LEU A 40 -3.11 -7.00 15.18
C LEU A 40 -1.81 -6.18 15.13
N ILE A 41 -1.87 -4.90 15.49
CA ILE A 41 -0.73 -3.98 15.44
C ILE A 41 -0.45 -3.42 16.84
N ASP A 42 0.77 -3.62 17.32
CA ASP A 42 1.27 -3.14 18.60
C ASP A 42 2.76 -2.78 18.47
N PRO A 43 3.24 -1.64 19.02
CA PRO A 43 2.49 -0.58 19.71
C PRO A 43 1.66 0.32 18.79
N VAL A 44 0.45 0.69 19.23
CA VAL A 44 -0.49 1.53 18.44
C VAL A 44 0.09 2.92 18.17
N GLU A 45 0.76 3.52 19.14
CA GLU A 45 1.35 4.86 19.03
C GLU A 45 2.44 4.88 17.96
N ARG A 46 3.26 3.82 17.91
CA ARG A 46 4.29 3.67 16.89
C ARG A 46 3.69 3.55 15.49
N PHE A 47 2.62 2.78 15.36
CA PHE A 47 1.91 2.65 14.09
C PHE A 47 1.31 3.99 13.63
N GLN A 48 0.61 4.71 14.52
CA GLN A 48 0.05 6.03 14.20
C GLN A 48 1.12 7.03 13.78
N GLN A 49 2.27 7.06 14.47
CA GLN A 49 3.39 7.92 14.11
C GLN A 49 3.93 7.58 12.71
N THR A 50 4.10 6.29 12.41
CA THR A 50 4.58 5.80 11.12
C THR A 50 3.59 6.14 10.00
N LEU A 51 2.29 6.00 10.26
CA LEU A 51 1.21 6.31 9.33
C LEU A 51 1.17 7.81 8.99
N VAL A 52 1.23 8.68 10.01
CA VAL A 52 1.23 10.14 9.82
C VAL A 52 2.45 10.58 9.01
N SER A 53 3.62 10.01 9.31
CA SER A 53 4.84 10.25 8.56
C SER A 53 4.70 9.87 7.08
N ALA A 54 4.18 8.67 6.79
CA ALA A 54 3.94 8.22 5.42
C ALA A 54 2.92 9.12 4.68
N VAL A 55 1.85 9.56 5.35
CA VAL A 55 0.85 10.47 4.76
C VAL A 55 1.47 11.81 4.35
N LYS A 56 2.35 12.36 5.21
CA LYS A 56 3.07 13.62 4.94
C LYS A 56 3.98 13.49 3.73
N GLU A 57 4.80 12.44 3.69
CA GLU A 57 5.75 12.21 2.60
C GLU A 57 5.04 11.87 1.27
N ALA A 58 3.99 11.04 1.29
CA ALA A 58 3.19 10.72 0.10
C ALA A 58 2.56 11.97 -0.52
N ARG A 59 2.08 12.90 0.32
CA ARG A 59 1.52 14.17 -0.15
C ARG A 59 2.55 15.06 -0.84
N GLY A 60 3.79 15.10 -0.33
CA GLY A 60 4.85 15.96 -0.86
C GLY A 60 5.53 15.41 -2.11
N SER A 61 5.67 14.08 -2.21
CA SER A 61 6.43 13.42 -3.28
C SER A 61 5.57 12.83 -4.39
N GLY A 62 4.30 12.49 -4.12
CA GLY A 62 3.47 11.69 -5.02
C GLY A 62 3.90 10.23 -5.13
N ALA A 63 4.84 9.76 -4.30
CA ALA A 63 5.27 8.37 -4.29
C ALA A 63 4.22 7.45 -3.66
N LEU A 64 4.22 6.18 -4.07
CA LEU A 64 3.41 5.12 -3.48
C LEU A 64 4.17 4.47 -2.33
N TYR A 65 3.61 4.53 -1.12
CA TYR A 65 4.23 3.99 0.09
C TYR A 65 3.63 2.65 0.49
N THR A 66 4.47 1.81 1.09
CA THR A 66 4.11 0.61 1.85
C THR A 66 4.86 0.62 3.19
N PHE A 67 4.45 -0.23 4.13
CA PHE A 67 5.15 -0.42 5.39
C PHE A 67 5.89 -1.75 5.41
N GLY A 68 7.20 -1.69 5.65
CA GLY A 68 8.06 -2.85 5.79
C GLY A 68 8.17 -3.32 7.24
N ILE A 69 8.01 -4.62 7.46
CA ILE A 69 8.18 -5.26 8.77
C ILE A 69 9.47 -6.07 8.77
N LYS A 70 10.28 -5.94 9.83
CA LYS A 70 11.52 -6.70 9.94
C LYS A 70 11.23 -8.21 10.01
N PRO A 71 11.76 -9.02 9.08
CA PRO A 71 11.54 -10.46 9.09
C PRO A 71 12.18 -11.10 10.32
N THR A 72 11.49 -12.04 10.95
CA THR A 72 12.02 -12.85 12.06
C THR A 72 12.26 -14.31 11.66
N HIS A 73 11.75 -14.74 10.51
CA HIS A 73 11.89 -16.08 9.95
C HIS A 73 11.65 -16.04 8.42
N PRO A 74 12.00 -17.10 7.66
CA PRO A 74 11.83 -17.11 6.21
C PRO A 74 10.38 -17.50 5.81
N ALA A 75 9.43 -16.60 6.02
CA ALA A 75 8.03 -16.82 5.72
C ALA A 75 7.76 -16.90 4.20
N THR A 76 7.17 -17.98 3.70
CA THR A 76 6.84 -18.11 2.26
C THR A 76 5.47 -17.52 1.89
N GLY A 77 4.64 -17.21 2.89
CA GLY A 77 3.30 -16.66 2.69
C GLY A 77 3.26 -15.14 2.49
N TYR A 78 4.37 -14.44 2.69
CA TYR A 78 4.44 -12.97 2.66
C TYR A 78 5.10 -12.45 1.39
N GLY A 79 4.78 -11.21 1.05
CA GLY A 79 5.58 -10.40 0.14
C GLY A 79 6.84 -9.89 0.82
N TYR A 80 7.91 -9.71 0.05
CA TYR A 80 9.19 -9.16 0.48
C TYR A 80 9.51 -7.88 -0.29
N LEU A 81 10.05 -6.90 0.42
CA LEU A 81 10.47 -5.59 -0.06
C LEU A 81 11.98 -5.51 0.05
N GLU A 82 12.68 -5.40 -1.08
CA GLU A 82 14.11 -5.12 -1.07
C GLU A 82 14.34 -3.64 -0.77
N VAL A 83 15.04 -3.36 0.33
CA VAL A 83 15.30 -2.01 0.82
C VAL A 83 16.52 -1.42 0.11
N GLY A 84 16.31 -0.27 -0.51
CA GLY A 84 17.35 0.52 -1.16
C GLY A 84 17.84 1.67 -0.27
N GLU A 85 18.19 2.78 -0.92
CA GLU A 85 18.72 3.96 -0.25
C GLU A 85 17.66 4.65 0.64
N LYS A 86 18.12 5.22 1.75
CA LYS A 86 17.29 6.06 2.62
C LYS A 86 16.98 7.37 1.91
N THR A 87 15.71 7.69 1.77
CA THR A 87 15.23 8.86 1.02
C THR A 87 14.84 10.02 1.93
N ALA A 88 14.31 9.73 3.12
CA ALA A 88 13.89 10.73 4.09
C ALA A 88 13.93 10.20 5.53
N MET A 89 13.78 11.11 6.48
CA MET A 89 13.58 10.82 7.89
C MET A 89 12.66 11.87 8.49
N ASP A 90 11.59 11.41 9.14
CA ASP A 90 10.65 12.27 9.84
C ASP A 90 10.60 11.79 11.29
N GLN A 91 11.20 12.58 12.19
CA GLN A 91 11.49 12.15 13.55
C GLN A 91 12.33 10.87 13.56
N ASP A 92 11.80 9.77 14.06
CA ASP A 92 12.43 8.44 14.13
C ASP A 92 11.77 7.43 13.17
N VAL A 93 11.03 7.92 12.17
CA VAL A 93 10.50 7.13 11.05
C VAL A 93 11.41 7.32 9.84
N GLU A 94 12.01 6.23 9.38
CA GLU A 94 12.90 6.22 8.22
C GLU A 94 12.16 5.80 6.96
N HIS A 95 12.44 6.49 5.86
CA HIS A 95 11.87 6.21 4.55
C HIS A 95 12.96 5.70 3.61
N PHE A 96 12.65 4.66 2.86
CA PHE A 96 13.58 4.01 1.95
C PHE A 96 12.95 3.82 0.58
N HIS A 97 13.78 3.87 -0.45
CA HIS A 97 13.37 3.44 -1.79
C HIS A 97 13.20 1.92 -1.82
N VAL A 98 12.07 1.43 -2.35
CA VAL A 98 11.86 -0.01 -2.56
C VAL A 98 12.48 -0.39 -3.91
N VAL A 99 13.52 -1.20 -3.89
CA VAL A 99 14.23 -1.65 -5.09
C VAL A 99 13.42 -2.70 -5.84
N SER A 100 12.83 -3.65 -5.11
CA SER A 100 12.01 -4.69 -5.70
C SER A 100 10.95 -5.21 -4.74
N PHE A 101 9.83 -5.64 -5.33
CA PHE A 101 8.71 -6.28 -4.63
C PHE A 101 8.63 -7.75 -5.09
N LYS A 102 8.67 -8.69 -4.15
CA LYS A 102 8.70 -10.14 -4.42
C LYS A 102 7.58 -10.83 -3.65
N GLU A 103 6.59 -11.36 -4.36
CA GLU A 103 5.44 -12.00 -3.73
C GLU A 103 5.68 -13.51 -3.53
N LYS A 104 5.55 -13.99 -2.29
CA LYS A 104 5.50 -15.43 -1.93
C LYS A 104 6.67 -16.26 -2.50
N PRO A 105 7.92 -15.97 -2.08
CA PRO A 105 9.09 -16.71 -2.52
C PRO A 105 9.06 -18.18 -2.06
N SER A 106 9.89 -19.02 -2.71
CA SER A 106 10.17 -20.37 -2.19
C SER A 106 10.89 -20.30 -0.83
N ALA A 107 10.86 -21.38 -0.06
CA ALA A 107 11.50 -21.43 1.26
C ALA A 107 13.01 -21.13 1.22
N GLU A 108 13.69 -21.61 0.17
CA GLU A 108 15.10 -21.32 -0.07
C GLU A 108 15.35 -19.82 -0.27
N ILE A 109 14.56 -19.18 -1.14
CA ILE A 109 14.68 -17.75 -1.44
C ILE A 109 14.31 -16.90 -0.22
N ALA A 110 13.28 -17.28 0.53
CA ALA A 110 12.92 -16.62 1.78
C ALA A 110 14.06 -16.67 2.81
N GLY A 111 14.78 -17.80 2.87
CA GLY A 111 16.00 -17.96 3.67
C GLY A 111 17.09 -16.96 3.26
N GLN A 112 17.38 -16.87 1.97
CA GLN A 112 18.35 -15.91 1.42
C GLN A 112 17.97 -14.45 1.72
N TYR A 113 16.68 -14.11 1.62
CA TYR A 113 16.19 -12.76 1.95
C TYR A 113 16.41 -12.42 3.42
N LEU A 114 16.09 -13.34 4.33
CA LEU A 114 16.32 -13.17 5.76
C LEU A 114 17.82 -13.01 6.07
N GLU A 115 18.66 -13.90 5.54
CA GLU A 115 20.11 -13.88 5.77
C GLU A 115 20.77 -12.60 5.23
N SER A 116 20.29 -12.06 4.11
CA SER A 116 20.85 -10.84 3.53
C SER A 116 20.66 -9.59 4.41
N GLY A 117 19.64 -9.58 5.28
CA GLY A 117 19.23 -8.40 6.04
C GLY A 117 18.71 -7.22 5.22
N ARG A 118 18.62 -7.34 3.88
CA ARG A 118 18.20 -6.28 2.96
C ARG A 118 16.71 -6.27 2.65
N TYR A 119 15.97 -7.25 3.14
CA TYR A 119 14.56 -7.38 2.84
C TYR A 119 13.68 -7.18 4.07
N LEU A 120 12.53 -6.55 3.85
CA LEU A 120 11.44 -6.43 4.81
C LEU A 120 10.23 -7.24 4.32
N TRP A 121 9.36 -7.68 5.21
CA TRP A 121 8.05 -8.18 4.82
C TRP A 121 7.15 -7.02 4.40
N ASN A 122 6.40 -7.19 3.32
CA ASN A 122 5.33 -6.29 2.94
C ASN A 122 4.15 -6.46 3.92
N SER A 123 3.74 -5.38 4.57
CA SER A 123 2.60 -5.39 5.50
C SER A 123 1.24 -5.49 4.82
N GLY A 124 1.16 -5.30 3.49
CA GLY A 124 -0.12 -5.21 2.79
C GLY A 124 -0.90 -3.91 3.06
N MET A 125 -0.30 -2.97 3.77
CA MET A 125 -0.83 -1.62 3.99
C MET A 125 -0.12 -0.62 3.09
N PHE A 126 -0.84 0.38 2.61
CA PHE A 126 -0.32 1.33 1.62
C PHE A 126 -0.79 2.77 1.86
N VAL A 127 -0.01 3.74 1.38
CA VAL A 127 -0.35 5.17 1.44
C VAL A 127 0.04 5.88 0.14
N TRP A 128 -0.86 6.70 -0.41
CA TRP A 128 -0.59 7.48 -1.62
C TRP A 128 -1.62 8.59 -1.82
N THR A 129 -1.32 9.55 -2.69
CA THR A 129 -2.35 10.47 -3.19
C THR A 129 -3.27 9.74 -4.18
N ALA A 130 -4.52 10.17 -4.26
CA ALA A 130 -5.49 9.56 -5.17
C ALA A 130 -5.06 9.69 -6.64
N ASP A 131 -4.50 10.83 -7.03
CA ASP A 131 -3.97 11.04 -8.38
C ASP A 131 -2.79 10.09 -8.70
N ALA A 132 -1.87 9.87 -7.74
CA ALA A 132 -0.72 9.00 -7.95
C ALA A 132 -1.15 7.55 -8.22
N ILE A 133 -2.00 6.99 -7.35
CA ILE A 133 -2.49 5.62 -7.56
C ILE A 133 -3.39 5.52 -8.79
N PHE A 134 -4.18 6.56 -9.09
CA PHE A 134 -5.02 6.57 -10.29
C PHE A 134 -4.17 6.50 -11.56
N GLY A 135 -3.03 7.20 -11.62
CA GLY A 135 -2.10 7.11 -12.74
C GLY A 135 -1.62 5.68 -13.00
N GLU A 136 -1.17 4.98 -11.95
CA GLU A 136 -0.74 3.59 -12.06
C GLU A 136 -1.89 2.64 -12.41
N LEU A 137 -3.08 2.85 -11.82
CA LEU A 137 -4.27 2.06 -12.14
C LEU A 137 -4.72 2.25 -13.60
N ALA A 138 -4.67 3.47 -14.12
CA ALA A 138 -5.03 3.76 -15.50
C ALA A 138 -4.03 3.14 -16.49
N LEU A 139 -2.76 3.05 -16.11
CA LEU A 139 -1.72 2.43 -16.92
C LEU A 139 -1.81 0.89 -16.91
N LEU A 140 -1.93 0.30 -15.71
CA LEU A 140 -1.80 -1.15 -15.51
C LEU A 140 -3.14 -1.89 -15.59
N LEU A 141 -4.24 -1.24 -15.19
CA LEU A 141 -5.58 -1.81 -15.12
C LEU A 141 -6.63 -0.91 -15.78
N PRO A 142 -6.45 -0.48 -17.04
CA PRO A 142 -7.32 0.50 -17.71
C PRO A 142 -8.79 0.06 -17.74
N ARG A 143 -9.06 -1.25 -17.88
CA ARG A 143 -10.43 -1.80 -17.87
C ARG A 143 -11.11 -1.65 -16.51
N TYR A 144 -10.36 -1.76 -15.41
CA TYR A 144 -10.92 -1.55 -14.07
C TYR A 144 -11.32 -0.08 -13.91
N VAL A 145 -10.41 0.83 -14.27
CA VAL A 145 -10.68 2.27 -14.23
C VAL A 145 -11.89 2.62 -15.07
N GLU A 146 -11.97 2.15 -16.32
CA GLU A 146 -13.11 2.44 -17.20
C GLU A 146 -14.44 1.97 -16.61
N HIS A 147 -14.52 0.70 -16.19
CA HIS A 147 -15.77 0.12 -15.72
C HIS A 147 -16.20 0.67 -14.36
N LEU A 148 -15.26 0.84 -13.43
CA LEU A 148 -15.54 1.33 -12.09
C LEU A 148 -15.83 2.83 -12.09
N THR A 149 -15.24 3.62 -13.00
CA THR A 149 -15.61 5.05 -13.15
C THR A 149 -17.08 5.19 -13.51
N LYS A 150 -17.56 4.44 -14.52
CA LYS A 150 -18.97 4.42 -14.90
C LYS A 150 -19.89 3.99 -13.75
N ALA A 151 -19.42 3.10 -12.87
CA ALA A 151 -20.16 2.68 -11.69
C ALA A 151 -20.23 3.79 -10.64
N VAL A 152 -19.11 4.44 -10.34
CA VAL A 152 -19.00 5.53 -9.35
C VAL A 152 -19.74 6.79 -9.79
N GLU A 153 -19.79 7.09 -11.09
CA GLU A 153 -20.62 8.19 -11.62
C GLU A 153 -22.10 8.00 -11.30
N LYS A 154 -22.60 6.75 -11.33
CA LYS A 154 -23.98 6.40 -10.98
C LYS A 154 -24.22 6.33 -9.48
N MET A 155 -23.16 6.29 -8.66
CA MET A 155 -23.23 6.31 -7.20
C MET A 155 -23.39 7.76 -6.71
N GLY A 156 -24.62 8.24 -6.62
CA GLY A 156 -25.04 9.50 -5.95
C GLY A 156 -24.05 10.66 -6.05
#